data_AF-A0A7T4YJ64-F1
#
_entry.id   AF-A0A7T4YJ64-F1
#
_cell.length_a   1.000
_cell.length_b   1.000
_cell.length_c   1.000
_cell.angle_alpha   90.00
_cell.angle_beta   90.00
_cell.angle_gamma   90.00
#
_symmetry.space_group_name_H-M   'P 1'
#
loop_
_entity.id
_entity.type
_entity.pdbx_description
1 polymer ?
#
loop_
_entity_poly.entity_id
_entity_poly.type
_entity_poly.pdbx_seq_one_letter_code
_entity_poly.pdbx_strand_id
1 'polypeptide(L)'
;MSSPSSSNSDSQYLIEMCKHRHLRCPSCTYDLYQIASSTCPRCKQELQISLAFEDVTEFGAYTLGIVSISISIALPFFAAIWLWIARAELGDVGILALGMLIQAAIFIIPLFLWLKAKEKLITKSNTNRWGAALATCLFPPISFGSLFLTFYIADYFYNL
;
A
#
# COMPACT_ATOMS: atom_id res chain seq x y z
N MET A 1 0.73 39.96 -8.87
CA MET A 1 1.77 38.92 -8.72
C MET A 1 1.44 37.80 -9.69
N SER A 2 2.00 37.87 -10.88
CA SER A 2 1.88 36.88 -11.94
C SER A 2 2.88 35.76 -11.68
N SER A 3 2.41 34.55 -11.39
CA SER A 3 3.25 33.36 -11.25
C SER A 3 3.98 33.10 -12.57
N PRO A 4 5.30 33.26 -12.66
CA PRO A 4 6.06 32.95 -13.86
C PRO A 4 6.39 31.45 -13.89
N SER A 5 6.47 30.90 -15.11
CA SER A 5 7.28 29.74 -15.50
C SER A 5 6.91 28.30 -15.09
N SER A 6 5.63 27.92 -14.91
CA SER A 6 5.27 26.48 -14.86
C SER A 6 5.05 25.84 -16.25
N SER A 7 4.66 26.62 -17.26
CA SER A 7 4.33 26.09 -18.59
C SER A 7 5.52 25.52 -19.38
N ASN A 8 6.73 26.08 -19.16
CA ASN A 8 7.94 25.61 -19.83
C ASN A 8 8.46 24.29 -19.23
N SER A 9 8.33 24.07 -17.93
CA SER A 9 8.72 22.79 -17.30
C SER A 9 7.78 21.67 -17.71
N ASP A 10 6.48 21.96 -17.76
CA ASP A 10 5.46 20.95 -18.08
C ASP A 10 5.56 20.50 -19.54
N SER A 11 5.81 21.43 -20.47
CA SER A 11 6.00 21.11 -21.89
C SER A 11 7.28 20.30 -22.15
N GLN A 12 8.38 20.61 -21.46
CA GLN A 12 9.60 19.80 -21.54
C GLN A 12 9.39 18.38 -21.01
N TYR A 13 8.70 18.25 -19.88
CA TYR A 13 8.37 16.93 -19.32
C TYR A 13 7.47 16.11 -20.26
N LEU A 14 6.52 16.75 -20.95
CA LEU A 14 5.64 16.11 -21.94
C LEU A 14 6.46 15.54 -23.11
N ILE A 15 7.39 16.34 -23.63
CA ILE A 15 8.28 15.95 -24.73
C ILE A 15 9.16 14.76 -24.30
N GLU A 16 9.75 14.82 -23.11
CA GLU A 16 10.57 13.74 -22.54
C GLU A 16 9.77 12.44 -22.38
N MET A 17 8.53 12.54 -21.90
CA MET A 17 7.66 11.38 -21.66
C MET A 17 7.21 10.72 -22.98
N CYS A 18 6.90 11.49 -24.01
CA CYS A 18 6.56 11.00 -25.35
C CYS A 18 7.76 10.40 -26.11
N LYS A 19 8.99 10.78 -25.75
CA LYS A 19 10.22 10.24 -26.38
C LYS A 19 10.40 8.74 -26.10
N HIS A 20 9.92 8.27 -24.96
CA HIS A 20 10.11 6.89 -24.49
C HIS A 20 8.84 6.01 -24.59
N ARG A 21 7.70 6.58 -24.98
CA ARG A 21 6.41 5.86 -25.00
C ARG A 21 5.66 6.10 -26.31
N HIS A 22 5.05 5.06 -26.86
CA HIS A 22 4.13 5.16 -27.99
C HIS A 22 2.76 5.68 -27.51
N LEU A 23 2.67 6.98 -27.28
CA LEU A 23 1.42 7.65 -26.91
C LEU A 23 0.70 8.10 -28.18
N ARG A 24 -0.63 7.96 -28.24
CA ARG A 24 -1.43 8.42 -29.37
C ARG A 24 -2.12 9.73 -29.04
N CYS A 25 -2.20 10.64 -30.00
CA CYS A 25 -2.98 11.87 -29.87
C CYS A 25 -4.47 11.52 -29.64
N PRO A 26 -5.12 12.06 -28.60
CA PRO A 26 -6.52 11.73 -28.29
C PRO A 26 -7.49 12.18 -29.38
N SER A 27 -7.16 13.24 -30.12
CA SER A 27 -8.06 13.82 -31.13
C SER A 27 -7.91 13.20 -32.51
N CYS A 28 -6.68 12.83 -32.91
CA CYS A 28 -6.39 12.40 -34.29
C CYS A 28 -5.64 11.07 -34.40
N THR A 29 -5.46 10.39 -33.27
CA THR A 29 -4.82 9.05 -33.12
C THR A 29 -3.41 8.91 -33.67
N TYR A 30 -2.78 10.02 -34.09
CA TYR A 30 -1.40 10.07 -34.55
C TYR A 30 -0.43 9.64 -33.44
N ASP A 31 0.58 8.84 -33.77
CA ASP A 31 1.62 8.43 -32.82
C ASP A 31 2.53 9.62 -32.49
N LEU A 32 2.64 9.92 -31.20
CA LEU A 32 3.41 11.05 -30.66
C LEU A 32 4.86 10.67 -30.35
N TYR A 33 5.34 9.54 -30.88
CA TYR A 33 6.74 9.14 -30.76
C TYR A 33 7.68 10.24 -31.30
N GLN A 34 8.61 10.68 -30.45
CA GLN A 34 9.63 11.71 -30.77
C GLN A 34 9.09 13.09 -31.18
N ILE A 35 7.97 13.54 -30.61
CA ILE A 35 7.52 14.93 -30.81
C ILE A 35 8.57 15.94 -30.28
N ALA A 36 8.78 17.04 -31.02
CA ALA A 36 9.70 18.12 -30.65
C ALA A 36 8.99 19.33 -29.98
N SER A 37 7.66 19.29 -29.88
CA SER A 37 6.86 20.37 -29.32
C SER A 37 5.65 19.80 -28.56
N SER A 38 5.05 20.60 -27.68
CA SER A 38 3.79 20.28 -26.99
C SER A 38 2.56 20.32 -27.91
N THR A 39 2.73 20.44 -29.23
CA THR A 39 1.63 20.50 -30.20
C THR A 39 1.66 19.28 -31.11
N CYS A 40 0.49 18.69 -31.39
CA CYS A 40 0.41 17.57 -32.33
C CYS A 40 0.74 18.03 -33.77
N PRO A 41 1.69 17.40 -34.48
CA PRO A 41 2.07 17.83 -35.83
C PRO A 41 0.96 17.63 -36.86
N ARG A 42 0.00 16.74 -36.60
CA ARG A 42 -1.10 16.42 -37.52
C ARG A 42 -2.31 17.32 -37.33
N CYS A 43 -2.85 17.42 -36.11
CA CYS A 43 -4.06 18.21 -35.84
C CYS A 43 -3.81 19.60 -35.28
N LYS A 44 -2.54 19.96 -35.02
CA LYS A 44 -2.12 21.24 -34.41
C LYS A 44 -2.75 21.55 -33.05
N GLN A 45 -3.33 20.54 -32.40
CA GLN A 45 -3.92 20.71 -31.08
C GLN A 45 -2.81 20.69 -30.02
N GLU A 46 -2.91 21.60 -29.06
CA GLU A 46 -2.01 21.65 -27.92
C GLU A 46 -2.26 20.44 -27.02
N LEU A 47 -1.19 19.68 -26.76
CA LEU A 47 -1.20 18.52 -25.88
C LEU A 47 -0.99 19.05 -24.46
N GLN A 48 -1.95 18.79 -23.60
CA GLN A 48 -1.81 19.07 -22.17
C GLN A 48 -1.60 17.76 -21.43
N ILE A 49 -0.66 17.76 -20.49
CA ILE A 49 -0.58 16.69 -19.51
C ILE A 49 -1.76 16.86 -18.58
N SER A 50 -2.81 16.08 -18.82
CA SER A 50 -3.70 15.73 -17.73
C SER A 50 -3.02 14.60 -16.97
N LEU A 51 -2.38 14.93 -15.85
CA LEU A 51 -2.16 13.96 -14.78
C LEU A 51 -3.54 13.62 -14.25
N ALA A 52 -4.28 12.81 -14.99
CA ALA A 52 -5.48 12.21 -14.46
C ALA A 52 -5.01 11.33 -13.29
N PHE A 53 -5.29 11.76 -12.07
CA PHE A 53 -5.17 10.97 -10.84
C PHE A 53 -6.16 9.79 -10.84
N GLU A 54 -6.43 9.23 -12.01
CA GLU A 54 -7.40 8.17 -12.26
C GLU A 54 -7.01 6.90 -11.50
N ASP A 55 -5.73 6.76 -11.13
CA ASP A 55 -5.19 5.62 -10.39
C ASP A 55 -5.17 5.79 -8.85
N VAL A 56 -5.54 6.94 -8.27
CA VAL A 56 -5.44 7.12 -6.80
C VAL A 56 -6.47 6.28 -6.06
N THR A 57 -7.70 6.21 -6.58
CA THR A 57 -8.76 5.36 -6.03
C THR A 57 -8.44 3.88 -6.21
N GLU A 58 -7.78 3.55 -7.32
CA GLU A 58 -7.30 2.21 -7.61
C GLU A 58 -6.20 1.77 -6.63
N PHE A 59 -5.21 2.62 -6.41
CA PHE A 59 -4.11 2.30 -5.51
C PHE A 59 -4.53 2.32 -4.04
N GLY A 60 -5.53 3.12 -3.69
CA GLY A 60 -6.00 3.30 -2.31
C GLY A 60 -6.40 2.00 -1.61
N ALA A 61 -7.26 1.18 -2.24
CA ALA A 61 -7.73 -0.07 -1.64
C ALA A 61 -6.59 -1.10 -1.44
N TYR A 62 -5.65 -1.18 -2.39
CA TYR A 62 -4.51 -2.09 -2.29
C TYR A 62 -3.54 -1.67 -1.17
N THR A 63 -3.21 -0.38 -1.09
CA THR A 63 -2.35 0.18 -0.05
C THR A 63 -2.98 0.03 1.32
N LEU A 64 -4.29 0.30 1.46
CA LEU A 64 -5.01 0.13 2.72
C LEU A 64 -4.88 -1.31 3.25
N GLY A 65 -5.02 -2.31 2.37
CA GLY A 65 -4.88 -3.71 2.77
C GLY A 65 -3.46 -4.08 3.21
N ILE A 66 -2.45 -3.57 2.51
CA ILE A 66 -1.04 -3.77 2.93
C ILE A 66 -0.79 -3.14 4.30
N VAL A 67 -1.21 -1.89 4.50
CA VAL A 67 -1.00 -1.18 5.77
C VAL A 67 -1.69 -1.92 6.90
N SER A 68 -2.94 -2.34 6.70
CA SER A 68 -3.69 -3.08 7.71
C SER A 68 -2.98 -4.36 8.14
N ILE A 69 -2.59 -5.21 7.17
CA ILE A 69 -1.90 -6.47 7.46
C ILE A 69 -0.53 -6.21 8.11
N SER A 70 0.19 -5.17 7.67
CA SER A 70 1.48 -4.80 8.23
C SER A 70 1.38 -4.42 9.71
N ILE A 71 0.34 -3.65 10.08
CA ILE A 71 0.07 -3.32 11.48
C ILE A 71 -0.20 -4.60 12.29
N SER A 72 -0.96 -5.55 11.73
CA SER A 72 -1.26 -6.83 12.41
C SER A 72 -0.02 -7.69 12.67
N ILE A 73 1.04 -7.57 11.85
CA ILE A 73 2.33 -8.25 12.04
C ILE A 73 3.21 -7.47 13.03
N ALA A 74 3.33 -6.15 12.82
CA ALA A 74 4.24 -5.30 13.58
C ALA A 74 3.89 -5.29 15.06
N LEU A 75 2.61 -5.22 15.40
CA LEU A 75 2.16 -5.05 16.78
C LEU A 75 2.53 -6.24 17.71
N PRO A 76 2.19 -7.50 17.38
CA PRO A 76 2.61 -8.65 18.20
C PRO A 76 4.14 -8.83 18.17
N PHE A 77 4.81 -8.52 17.07
CA PHE A 77 6.27 -8.58 16.99
C PHE A 77 6.95 -7.60 17.94
N PHE A 78 6.53 -6.33 17.94
CA PHE A 78 7.05 -5.32 18.86
C PHE A 78 6.67 -5.62 20.31
N ALA A 79 5.47 -6.13 20.57
CA ALA A 79 5.06 -6.57 21.90
C ALA A 79 5.94 -7.73 22.41
N ALA A 80 6.26 -8.69 21.55
CA ALA A 80 7.17 -9.81 21.88
C ALA A 80 8.57 -9.31 22.26
N ILE A 81 9.14 -8.41 21.44
CA ILE A 81 10.45 -7.81 21.71
C ILE A 81 10.42 -7.01 23.01
N TRP A 82 9.38 -6.20 23.21
CA TRP A 82 9.23 -5.41 24.42
C TRP A 82 9.16 -6.29 25.66
N LEU A 83 8.35 -7.35 25.63
CA LEU A 83 8.26 -8.33 26.72
C LEU A 83 9.60 -9.02 26.98
N TRP A 84 10.28 -9.44 25.91
CA TRP A 84 11.59 -10.07 26.02
C TRP A 84 12.59 -9.17 26.74
N ILE A 85 12.65 -7.88 26.37
CA ILE A 85 13.56 -6.91 26.99
C ILE A 85 13.13 -6.58 28.42
N ALA A 86 11.86 -6.26 28.64
CA ALA A 86 11.35 -5.77 29.92
C ALA A 86 11.30 -6.85 31.01
N ARG A 87 11.27 -8.13 30.63
CA ARG A 87 11.07 -9.25 31.55
C ARG A 87 12.12 -10.35 31.40
N ALA A 88 13.26 -10.09 30.76
CA ALA A 88 14.32 -11.06 30.49
C ALA A 88 14.76 -11.90 31.71
N GLU A 89 14.59 -11.37 32.93
CA GLU A 89 14.97 -12.02 34.19
C GLU A 89 13.92 -12.99 34.77
N LEU A 90 12.68 -12.95 34.28
CA LEU A 90 11.58 -13.83 34.73
C LEU A 90 11.48 -15.02 33.75
N GLY A 91 12.03 -16.18 34.12
CA GLY A 91 12.27 -17.32 33.21
C GLY A 91 11.09 -17.80 32.34
N ASP A 92 9.83 -17.52 32.70
CA ASP A 92 8.65 -17.97 31.95
C ASP A 92 8.14 -16.99 30.86
N VAL A 93 8.63 -15.75 30.77
CA VAL A 93 8.18 -14.82 29.70
C VAL A 93 8.62 -15.24 28.30
N GLY A 94 9.58 -16.17 28.20
CA GLY A 94 10.00 -16.74 26.91
C GLY A 94 8.85 -17.40 26.16
N ILE A 95 7.92 -18.07 26.86
CA ILE A 95 6.78 -18.77 26.24
C ILE A 95 5.79 -17.75 25.66
N LEU A 96 5.51 -16.66 26.39
CA LEU A 96 4.61 -15.60 25.94
C LEU A 96 5.19 -14.85 24.73
N ALA A 97 6.47 -14.50 24.78
CA ALA A 97 7.17 -13.87 23.66
C ALA A 97 7.19 -14.78 22.43
N LEU A 98 7.45 -16.08 22.61
CA LEU A 98 7.39 -17.07 21.53
C LEU A 98 5.98 -17.16 20.92
N GLY A 99 4.93 -17.17 21.75
CA GLY A 99 3.54 -17.14 21.29
C GLY A 99 3.22 -15.92 20.41
N MET A 100 3.71 -14.74 20.81
CA MET A 100 3.55 -13.51 20.03
C MET A 100 4.35 -13.52 18.72
N LEU A 101 5.55 -14.11 18.71
CA LEU A 101 6.33 -14.30 17.47
C LEU A 101 5.63 -15.28 16.51
N ILE A 102 5.06 -16.38 17.02
CA ILE A 102 4.27 -17.31 16.22
C ILE A 102 3.04 -16.60 15.65
N GLN A 103 2.35 -15.80 16.46
CA GLN A 103 1.22 -14.97 16.00
C GLN A 103 1.65 -14.03 14.87
N ALA A 104 2.77 -13.32 15.01
CA ALA A 104 3.30 -12.45 13.96
C ALA A 104 3.61 -13.24 12.67
N ALA A 105 4.20 -14.45 12.80
CA ALA A 105 4.51 -15.32 11.67
C ALA A 105 3.25 -15.79 10.90
N ILE A 106 2.15 -16.06 11.60
CA ILE A 106 0.87 -16.45 10.98
C ILE A 106 0.36 -15.35 10.03
N PHE A 107 0.52 -14.06 10.39
CA PHE A 107 0.10 -12.93 9.56
C PHE A 107 0.98 -12.69 8.32
N ILE A 108 2.14 -13.34 8.19
CA ILE A 108 2.96 -13.29 6.98
C ILE A 108 2.24 -13.98 5.81
N ILE A 109 1.46 -15.04 6.08
CA ILE A 109 0.72 -15.78 5.05
C ILE A 109 -0.29 -14.87 4.31
N PRO A 110 -1.24 -14.19 4.99
CA PRO A 110 -2.16 -13.30 4.30
C PRO A 110 -1.45 -12.13 3.61
N LEU A 111 -0.34 -11.62 4.16
CA LEU A 111 0.47 -10.59 3.48
C LEU A 111 1.01 -11.11 2.15
N PHE A 112 1.62 -12.30 2.13
CA PHE A 112 2.18 -12.88 0.92
C PHE A 112 1.09 -13.19 -0.12
N LEU A 113 -0.06 -13.71 0.33
CA LEU A 113 -1.21 -13.93 -0.55
C LEU A 113 -1.74 -12.61 -1.12
N TRP A 114 -1.77 -11.54 -0.32
CA TRP A 114 -2.19 -10.21 -0.77
C TRP A 114 -1.26 -9.63 -1.84
N LEU A 115 0.05 -9.74 -1.63
CA LEU A 115 1.07 -9.32 -2.58
C LEU A 115 0.97 -10.10 -3.90
N LYS A 116 0.75 -11.43 -3.84
CA LYS A 116 0.51 -12.25 -5.04
C LYS A 116 -0.81 -11.93 -5.73
N ALA A 117 -1.82 -11.49 -4.98
CA ALA A 117 -3.12 -11.13 -5.54
C ALA A 117 -3.15 -9.75 -6.20
N LYS A 118 -2.05 -8.97 -6.15
CA LYS A 118 -1.96 -7.61 -6.70
C LYS A 118 -2.54 -7.49 -8.11
N GLU A 119 -2.03 -8.27 -9.06
CA GLU A 119 -2.45 -8.19 -10.48
C GLU A 119 -3.93 -8.55 -10.66
N LYS A 120 -4.43 -9.52 -9.89
CA LYS A 120 -5.83 -9.94 -9.91
C LYS A 120 -6.77 -8.93 -9.24
N LEU A 121 -6.28 -8.17 -8.26
CA LEU A 121 -7.06 -7.16 -7.57
C LEU A 121 -7.21 -5.89 -8.42
N ILE A 122 -6.15 -5.47 -9.11
CA ILE A 122 -6.18 -4.29 -9.98
C ILE A 122 -7.18 -4.48 -11.13
N THR A 123 -7.27 -5.68 -11.68
CA THR A 123 -8.17 -6.00 -12.81
C THR A 123 -9.64 -6.22 -12.42
N LYS A 124 -9.97 -6.24 -11.13
CA LYS A 124 -11.35 -6.47 -10.65
C LYS A 124 -12.14 -5.17 -10.44
N SER A 125 -13.47 -5.30 -10.48
CA SER A 125 -14.41 -4.22 -10.14
C SER A 125 -14.10 -3.56 -8.79
N ASN A 126 -14.31 -2.24 -8.72
CA ASN A 126 -14.05 -1.40 -7.55
C ASN A 126 -14.70 -1.95 -6.27
N THR A 127 -15.94 -2.44 -6.33
CA THR A 127 -16.65 -3.01 -5.17
C THR A 127 -15.92 -4.20 -4.56
N ASN A 128 -15.38 -5.09 -5.40
CA ASN A 128 -14.65 -6.27 -4.93
C ASN A 128 -13.30 -5.90 -4.31
N ARG A 129 -12.64 -4.87 -4.84
CA ARG A 129 -11.36 -4.36 -4.31
C ARG A 129 -11.55 -3.79 -2.90
N TRP A 130 -12.54 -2.91 -2.74
CA TRP A 130 -12.86 -2.34 -1.44
C TRP A 130 -13.39 -3.36 -0.45
N GLY A 131 -14.20 -4.34 -0.89
CA GLY A 131 -14.62 -5.45 -0.04
C GLY A 131 -13.43 -6.25 0.50
N ALA A 132 -12.45 -6.56 -0.35
CA ALA A 132 -11.23 -7.25 0.08
C ALA A 132 -10.39 -6.40 1.04
N ALA A 133 -10.23 -5.09 0.76
CA ALA A 133 -9.50 -4.17 1.63
C ALA A 133 -10.17 -4.03 3.00
N LEU A 134 -11.49 -3.88 3.04
CA LEU A 134 -12.25 -3.83 4.30
C LEU A 134 -12.15 -5.14 5.08
N ALA A 135 -12.14 -6.29 4.41
CA ALA A 135 -11.90 -7.57 5.07
C ALA A 135 -10.52 -7.61 5.74
N THR A 136 -9.48 -7.04 5.12
CA THR A 136 -8.16 -6.95 5.75
C THR A 136 -8.10 -6.00 6.95
N CYS A 137 -9.02 -5.04 7.06
CA CYS A 137 -9.17 -4.17 8.24
C CYS A 137 -9.66 -4.91 9.49
N LEU A 138 -10.11 -6.17 9.36
CA LEU A 138 -10.48 -7.01 10.51
C LEU A 138 -9.27 -7.68 11.17
N PHE A 139 -8.12 -7.78 10.49
CA PHE A 139 -6.93 -8.41 11.06
C PHE A 139 -6.34 -7.65 12.26
N PRO A 140 -6.23 -6.31 12.26
CA PRO A 140 -5.76 -5.57 13.43
C PRO A 140 -6.57 -5.82 14.70
N PRO A 141 -7.92 -5.66 14.75
CA PRO A 141 -8.68 -5.90 15.97
C PRO A 141 -8.60 -7.35 16.44
N ILE A 142 -8.50 -8.32 15.53
CA ILE A 142 -8.28 -9.73 15.89
C ILE A 142 -6.91 -9.89 16.57
N SER A 143 -5.85 -9.31 16.01
CA SER A 143 -4.49 -9.35 16.56
C SER A 143 -4.41 -8.65 17.94
N PHE A 144 -5.10 -7.51 18.10
CA PHE A 144 -5.23 -6.84 19.40
C PHE A 144 -5.98 -7.70 20.41
N GLY A 145 -7.14 -8.25 20.03
CA GLY A 145 -7.95 -9.08 20.92
C GLY A 145 -7.19 -10.30 21.42
N SER A 146 -6.41 -10.96 20.56
CA SER A 146 -5.59 -12.10 20.98
C SER A 146 -4.46 -11.69 21.91
N LEU A 147 -3.79 -10.55 21.65
CA LEU A 147 -2.77 -10.03 22.56
C LEU A 147 -3.33 -9.74 23.95
N PHE A 148 -4.47 -9.04 24.03
CA PHE A 148 -5.15 -8.76 25.30
C PHE A 148 -5.52 -10.04 26.05
N LEU A 149 -6.04 -11.05 25.34
CA LEU A 149 -6.37 -12.33 25.93
C LEU A 149 -5.13 -13.05 26.47
N THR A 150 -4.02 -13.05 25.71
CA THR A 150 -2.74 -13.63 26.15
C THR A 150 -2.19 -12.92 27.39
N PHE A 151 -2.25 -11.59 27.43
CA PHE A 151 -1.84 -10.81 28.60
C PHE A 151 -2.72 -11.09 29.81
N TYR A 152 -4.04 -11.15 29.64
CA TYR A 152 -4.98 -11.43 30.71
C TYR A 152 -4.78 -12.82 31.32
N ILE A 153 -4.56 -13.83 30.47
CA ILE A 153 -4.27 -15.20 30.92
C ILE A 153 -2.94 -15.24 31.67
N ALA A 154 -1.90 -14.59 31.16
CA ALA A 154 -0.61 -14.51 31.82
C ALA A 154 -0.73 -13.88 33.21
N ASP A 155 -1.37 -12.71 33.30
CA ASP A 155 -1.57 -11.99 34.56
C ASP A 155 -2.36 -12.83 35.60
N TYR A 156 -3.38 -13.55 35.15
CA TYR A 156 -4.14 -14.47 36.01
C TYR A 156 -3.27 -15.58 36.61
N PHE A 157 -2.35 -16.17 35.85
CA PHE A 157 -1.49 -17.25 36.33
C PHE A 157 -0.33 -16.76 37.24
N TYR A 158 0.19 -15.54 37.04
CA TYR A 158 1.31 -15.03 37.84
C TYR A 158 0.91 -14.35 39.15
N ASN A 159 -0.35 -13.94 39.29
CA ASN A 159 -0.86 -13.32 40.53
C ASN A 159 -1.54 -14.31 41.50
N LEU A 160 -1.50 -15.62 41.20
CA LEU A 160 -1.95 -16.73 42.05
C LEU A 160 -0.75 -17.39 42.74
#